data_AF-A0A973DM27-F1
#
_entry.id   AF-A0A973DM27-F1
#
_cell.length_a   1.000
_cell.length_b   1.000
_cell.length_c   1.000
_cell.angle_alpha   90.00
_cell.angle_beta   90.00
_cell.angle_gamma   90.00
#
_symmetry.space_group_name_H-M   'P 1'
#
loop_
_entity.id
_entity.type
_entity.pdbx_description
1 polymer ?
#
loop_
_entity_poly.entity_id
_entity_poly.type
_entity_poly.pdbx_seq_one_letter_code
_entity_poly.pdbx_strand_id
1 'polypeptide(L)'
;LIQTNRAHKGWLIIGWLSLLIPFVALAYYSVVAGWTIDYTVASVMNRFEGISAQGSKDYFKDLAGSPVKTGALYLIFIAFSAFIISKSLKNGLEKSVKLLMPLLFVILLLLVCYAAYAGEFAQGVAYLFTPDLSKITPDVVLAAMGQAFFSLGIGAGSVMAYGGYLSKDISIPCSVLVVAFADTSVALLAGLAIFPFVFAFALEPSSGPGLIFETLPIAFGQLPGGQWVGMLFFFLLAGAAITTALSMLECLVRFLTDRYEISRIKATVISATGSATLGLGAALSFNLLSEFKPLSFIDIFANKTLFDLMDYAVANIMIPLNALLIVLFCGWVIPTSIVKNQFSINDSSLFSPWLNLIKFIAPIGVIAVLVIGL
;
A
#
# COMPACT_ATOMS: atom_id res chain seq x y z
N LEU A 1 -25.34 -10.29 8.87
CA LEU A 1 -24.41 -11.45 9.05
C LEU A 1 -24.38 -11.94 10.49
N ILE A 2 -23.83 -11.18 11.46
CA ILE A 2 -23.73 -11.66 12.86
C ILE A 2 -25.10 -11.98 13.46
N GLN A 3 -26.04 -11.03 13.41
CA GLN A 3 -27.41 -11.25 13.91
C GLN A 3 -28.13 -12.35 13.11
N THR A 4 -28.03 -12.31 11.79
CA THR A 4 -28.65 -13.28 10.86
C THR A 4 -28.20 -14.72 11.12
N ASN A 5 -26.92 -14.91 11.49
CA ASN A 5 -26.31 -16.23 11.69
C ASN A 5 -26.11 -16.58 13.18
N ARG A 6 -26.72 -15.82 14.12
CA ARG A 6 -26.59 -16.01 15.57
C ARG A 6 -25.13 -16.10 16.06
N ALA A 7 -24.20 -15.45 15.36
CA ALA A 7 -22.80 -15.42 15.75
C ALA A 7 -22.59 -14.48 16.95
N HIS A 8 -21.50 -14.69 17.70
CA HIS A 8 -21.15 -13.84 18.84
C HIS A 8 -20.91 -12.38 18.42
N LYS A 9 -21.35 -11.41 19.23
CA LYS A 9 -21.21 -9.97 18.92
C LYS A 9 -19.75 -9.52 18.80
N GLY A 10 -18.81 -10.26 19.39
CA GLY A 10 -17.37 -9.98 19.30
C GLY A 10 -16.84 -9.88 17.87
N TRP A 11 -17.46 -10.57 16.90
CA TRP A 11 -17.06 -10.50 15.48
C TRP A 11 -17.28 -9.11 14.84
N LEU A 12 -17.99 -8.20 15.51
CA LEU A 12 -18.09 -6.80 15.08
C LEU A 12 -16.73 -6.09 15.02
N ILE A 13 -15.73 -6.60 15.76
CA ILE A 13 -14.37 -6.07 15.74
C ILE A 13 -13.77 -6.08 14.32
N ILE A 14 -14.15 -7.03 13.45
CA ILE A 14 -13.69 -7.06 12.06
C ILE A 14 -14.10 -5.79 11.34
N GLY A 15 -15.36 -5.37 11.50
CA GLY A 15 -15.88 -4.15 10.88
C GLY A 15 -15.16 -2.91 11.41
N TRP A 16 -14.95 -2.82 12.73
CA TRP A 16 -14.25 -1.69 13.33
C TRP A 16 -12.77 -1.61 12.93
N LEU A 17 -12.05 -2.74 12.90
CA LEU A 17 -10.68 -2.78 12.39
C LEU A 17 -10.62 -2.41 10.91
N SER A 18 -11.59 -2.88 10.12
CA SER A 18 -11.69 -2.54 8.69
C SER A 18 -11.97 -1.05 8.42
N LEU A 19 -12.31 -0.27 9.45
CA LEU A 19 -12.42 1.19 9.38
C LEU A 19 -11.21 1.88 10.02
N LEU A 20 -10.75 1.38 11.17
CA LEU A 20 -9.61 1.96 11.89
C LEU A 20 -8.31 1.83 11.09
N ILE A 21 -8.12 0.69 10.40
CA ILE A 21 -6.94 0.47 9.56
C ILE A 21 -6.82 1.53 8.46
N PRO A 22 -7.78 1.70 7.52
CA PRO A 22 -7.65 2.72 6.48
C PRO A 22 -7.62 4.14 7.05
N PHE A 23 -8.24 4.39 8.20
CA PHE A 23 -8.17 5.68 8.89
C PHE A 23 -6.75 6.06 9.35
N VAL A 24 -6.07 5.13 10.03
CA VAL A 24 -4.68 5.33 10.50
C VAL A 24 -3.70 5.22 9.35
N ALA A 25 -3.92 4.29 8.41
CA ALA A 25 -3.08 4.10 7.24
C ALA A 25 -3.03 5.37 6.38
N LEU A 26 -4.19 5.94 6.05
CA LEU A 26 -4.27 7.19 5.28
C LEU A 26 -3.48 8.33 5.93
N ALA A 27 -3.45 8.37 7.26
CA ALA A 27 -2.80 9.42 8.02
C ALA A 27 -1.26 9.40 7.87
N TYR A 28 -0.58 8.27 8.00
CA TYR A 28 0.88 8.23 7.78
C TYR A 28 1.26 8.05 6.30
N TYR A 29 0.46 7.31 5.53
CA TYR A 29 0.72 7.04 4.11
C TYR A 29 0.74 8.32 3.27
N SER A 30 -0.13 9.29 3.60
CA SER A 30 -0.18 10.58 2.91
C SER A 30 1.10 11.41 3.09
N VAL A 31 1.91 11.15 4.13
CA VAL A 31 3.22 11.81 4.32
C VAL A 31 4.19 11.36 3.24
N VAL A 32 4.33 10.04 3.07
CA VAL A 32 5.19 9.44 2.05
C VAL A 32 4.71 9.82 0.66
N ALA A 33 3.40 9.80 0.43
CA ALA A 33 2.80 10.23 -0.83
C ALA A 33 3.10 11.72 -1.12
N GLY A 34 3.12 12.58 -0.10
CA GLY A 34 3.54 13.97 -0.23
C GLY A 34 4.97 14.13 -0.73
N TRP A 35 5.91 13.28 -0.27
CA TRP A 35 7.30 13.30 -0.77
C TRP A 35 7.37 12.97 -2.26
N THR A 36 6.55 12.05 -2.76
CA THR A 36 6.54 11.70 -4.20
C THR A 36 6.19 12.88 -5.10
N ILE A 37 5.35 13.81 -4.62
CA ILE A 37 5.02 15.05 -5.34
C ILE A 37 6.27 15.92 -5.47
N ASP A 38 7.01 16.12 -4.36
CA ASP A 38 8.25 16.91 -4.37
C ASP A 38 9.29 16.31 -5.31
N TYR A 39 9.50 15.00 -5.24
CA TYR A 39 10.47 14.30 -6.09
C TYR A 39 10.07 14.28 -7.57
N THR A 40 8.77 14.28 -7.87
CA THR A 40 8.28 14.49 -9.24
C THR A 40 8.68 15.87 -9.74
N VAL A 41 8.43 16.92 -8.97
CA VAL A 41 8.79 18.30 -9.31
C VAL A 41 10.32 18.47 -9.41
N ALA A 42 11.07 17.90 -8.47
CA ALA A 42 12.53 17.91 -8.47
C ALA A 42 13.11 17.26 -9.72
N SER A 43 12.53 16.16 -10.16
CA SER A 43 12.91 15.49 -11.40
C SER A 43 12.60 16.36 -12.62
N VAL A 44 11.43 16.99 -12.69
CA VAL A 44 11.09 17.94 -13.77
C VAL A 44 12.08 19.11 -13.81
N MET A 45 12.51 19.60 -12.65
CA MET A 45 13.51 20.67 -12.53
C MET A 45 14.96 20.20 -12.74
N ASN A 46 15.17 18.93 -13.08
CA ASN A 46 16.49 18.32 -13.28
C ASN A 46 17.42 18.45 -12.06
N ARG A 47 16.85 18.43 -10.85
CA ARG A 47 17.60 18.64 -9.58
C ARG A 47 18.56 17.51 -9.23
N PHE A 48 18.36 16.33 -9.82
CA PHE A 48 19.15 15.15 -9.54
C PHE A 48 20.35 14.99 -10.48
N GLU A 49 20.48 15.79 -11.53
CA GLU A 49 21.62 15.70 -12.45
C GLU A 49 22.96 15.82 -11.71
N GLY A 50 23.80 14.79 -11.83
CA GLY A 50 25.08 14.73 -11.15
C GLY A 50 25.03 14.76 -9.61
N ILE A 51 23.87 14.46 -9.00
CA ILE A 51 23.74 14.48 -7.55
C ILE A 51 24.66 13.44 -6.89
N SER A 52 25.41 13.86 -5.88
CA SER A 52 26.26 12.96 -5.10
C SER A 52 25.42 12.11 -4.14
N ALA A 53 25.98 11.00 -3.64
CA ALA A 53 25.31 10.18 -2.65
C ALA A 53 24.95 10.96 -1.38
N GLN A 54 25.85 11.84 -0.92
CA GLN A 54 25.58 12.73 0.21
C GLN A 54 24.51 13.78 -0.14
N GLY A 55 24.59 14.37 -1.34
CA GLY A 55 23.60 15.36 -1.79
C GLY A 55 22.19 14.80 -1.88
N SER A 56 22.04 13.54 -2.30
CA SER A 56 20.74 12.84 -2.33
C SER A 56 20.17 12.63 -0.92
N LYS A 57 21.00 12.19 0.03
CA LYS A 57 20.64 12.06 1.45
C LYS A 57 20.26 13.40 2.09
N ASP A 58 21.05 14.43 1.82
CA ASP A 58 20.79 15.78 2.32
C ASP A 58 19.48 16.33 1.74
N TYR A 59 19.20 16.09 0.45
CA TYR A 59 17.94 16.49 -0.15
C TYR A 59 16.73 15.85 0.52
N PHE A 60 16.77 14.53 0.78
CA PHE A 60 15.71 13.84 1.50
C PHE A 60 15.58 14.36 2.94
N LYS A 61 16.70 14.52 3.65
CA LYS A 61 16.74 15.03 5.02
C LYS A 61 16.18 16.45 5.12
N ASP A 62 16.50 17.32 4.17
CA ASP A 62 16.00 18.70 4.12
C ASP A 62 14.49 18.74 3.85
N LEU A 63 13.99 17.84 2.99
CA LEU A 63 12.56 17.69 2.76
C LEU A 63 11.84 17.21 4.03
N ALA A 64 12.23 16.05 4.55
CA ALA A 64 11.58 15.42 5.70
C ALA A 64 11.73 16.27 6.99
N GLY A 65 12.89 16.92 7.12
CA GLY A 65 13.24 17.84 8.20
C GLY A 65 12.54 19.20 8.12
N SER A 66 11.93 19.58 6.99
CA SER A 66 11.20 20.83 6.83
C SER A 66 9.73 20.69 7.26
N PRO A 67 9.31 21.28 8.41
CA PRO A 67 7.94 21.15 8.90
C PRO A 67 6.92 21.77 7.94
N VAL A 68 7.29 22.92 7.37
CA VAL A 68 6.41 23.66 6.46
C VAL A 68 6.26 22.92 5.13
N LYS A 69 7.38 22.46 4.53
CA LYS A 69 7.34 21.80 3.22
C LYS A 69 6.65 20.44 3.31
N THR A 70 7.04 19.60 4.25
CA THR A 70 6.41 18.28 4.46
C THR A 70 4.95 18.41 4.86
N GLY A 71 4.62 19.32 5.79
CA GLY A 71 3.24 19.59 6.19
C GLY A 71 2.36 20.10 5.04
N ALA A 72 2.88 20.99 4.19
CA ALA A 72 2.15 21.50 3.03
C ALA A 72 1.89 20.40 1.99
N LEU A 73 2.90 19.62 1.63
CA LEU A 73 2.76 18.52 0.67
C LEU A 73 1.76 17.46 1.16
N TYR A 74 1.84 17.11 2.44
CA TYR A 74 0.90 16.22 3.11
C TYR A 74 -0.55 16.74 3.01
N LEU A 75 -0.79 18.00 3.38
CA LEU A 75 -2.11 18.62 3.34
C LEU A 75 -2.64 18.73 1.90
N ILE A 76 -1.78 19.06 0.93
CA ILE A 76 -2.13 19.10 -0.48
C ILE A 76 -2.57 17.72 -0.96
N PHE A 77 -1.80 16.67 -0.63
CA PHE A 77 -2.10 15.31 -1.06
C PHE A 77 -3.44 14.81 -0.51
N ILE A 78 -3.67 14.97 0.81
CA ILE A 78 -4.93 14.52 1.42
C ILE A 78 -6.12 15.36 0.96
N ALA A 79 -5.95 16.67 0.76
CA ALA A 79 -6.99 17.54 0.22
C ALA A 79 -7.35 17.18 -1.23
N PHE A 80 -6.35 16.85 -2.05
CA PHE A 80 -6.57 16.39 -3.43
C PHE A 80 -7.29 15.04 -3.46
N SER A 81 -6.89 14.11 -2.60
CA SER A 81 -7.57 12.82 -2.42
C SER A 81 -9.04 13.00 -2.00
N ALA A 82 -9.28 13.86 -1.01
CA ALA A 82 -10.62 14.22 -0.54
C ALA A 82 -11.44 14.90 -1.65
N PHE A 83 -10.85 15.78 -2.45
CA PHE A 83 -11.52 16.42 -3.57
C PHE A 83 -12.03 15.39 -4.59
N ILE A 84 -11.22 14.39 -4.94
CA ILE A 84 -11.63 13.32 -5.85
C ILE A 84 -12.77 12.49 -5.24
N ILE A 85 -12.65 12.07 -3.98
CA ILE A 85 -13.66 11.22 -3.31
C ILE A 85 -14.98 11.95 -3.04
N SER A 86 -14.93 13.26 -2.79
CA SER A 86 -16.11 14.08 -2.51
C SER A 86 -17.07 14.20 -3.70
N LYS A 87 -16.59 13.93 -4.92
CA LYS A 87 -17.42 13.74 -6.12
C LYS A 87 -18.23 12.44 -6.00
N SER A 88 -19.02 12.09 -7.01
CA SER A 88 -19.72 10.80 -7.02
C SER A 88 -18.74 9.64 -7.21
N LEU A 89 -19.14 8.42 -6.80
CA LEU A 89 -18.36 7.18 -7.02
C LEU A 89 -17.89 7.06 -8.48
N LYS A 90 -18.80 7.30 -9.43
CA LYS A 90 -18.53 7.23 -10.88
C LYS A 90 -17.60 8.35 -11.37
N ASN A 91 -17.84 9.61 -10.96
CA ASN A 91 -17.14 10.77 -11.50
C ASN A 91 -15.85 11.13 -10.74
N GLY A 92 -15.65 10.56 -9.56
CA GLY A 92 -14.46 10.67 -8.73
C GLY A 92 -13.62 9.40 -8.82
N LEU A 93 -13.91 8.45 -7.92
CA LEU A 93 -13.12 7.23 -7.76
C LEU A 93 -12.99 6.41 -9.05
N GLU A 94 -14.10 5.99 -9.65
CA GLU A 94 -14.09 5.08 -10.79
C GLU A 94 -13.38 5.70 -11.99
N LYS A 95 -13.66 6.97 -12.30
CA LYS A 95 -13.01 7.70 -13.40
C LYS A 95 -11.51 7.85 -13.17
N SER A 96 -11.09 8.20 -11.95
CA SER A 96 -9.67 8.33 -11.63
C SER A 96 -8.94 7.00 -11.75
N VAL A 97 -9.48 5.92 -11.22
CA VAL A 97 -8.86 4.58 -11.30
C VAL A 97 -8.81 4.08 -12.75
N LYS A 98 -9.88 4.24 -13.52
CA LYS A 98 -9.93 3.86 -14.95
C LYS A 98 -8.94 4.62 -15.82
N LEU A 99 -8.58 5.84 -15.44
CA LEU A 99 -7.57 6.65 -16.14
C LEU A 99 -6.16 6.32 -15.67
N LEU A 100 -5.94 6.29 -14.35
CA LEU A 100 -4.62 6.15 -13.76
C LEU A 100 -4.05 4.75 -13.96
N MET A 101 -4.81 3.67 -13.73
CA MET A 101 -4.23 2.32 -13.77
C MET A 101 -3.61 1.97 -15.13
N PRO A 102 -4.28 2.19 -16.28
CA PRO A 102 -3.64 1.94 -17.59
C PRO A 102 -2.46 2.87 -17.86
N LEU A 103 -2.57 4.14 -17.50
CA LEU A 103 -1.48 5.11 -17.67
C LEU A 103 -0.22 4.70 -16.89
N LEU A 104 -0.39 4.33 -15.63
CA LEU A 104 0.70 3.89 -14.76
C LEU A 104 1.35 2.61 -15.28
N PHE A 105 0.55 1.68 -15.81
CA PHE A 105 1.07 0.48 -16.43
C PHE A 105 1.91 0.78 -17.69
N VAL A 106 1.45 1.70 -18.55
CA VAL A 106 2.22 2.14 -19.72
C VAL A 106 3.53 2.80 -19.30
N ILE A 107 3.50 3.67 -18.29
CA ILE A 107 4.70 4.31 -17.75
C ILE A 107 5.68 3.25 -17.21
N LEU A 108 5.18 2.24 -16.50
CA LEU A 108 6.00 1.15 -15.99
C LEU A 108 6.71 0.41 -17.13
N LEU A 109 6.00 0.08 -18.21
CA LEU A 109 6.61 -0.58 -19.37
C LEU A 109 7.68 0.29 -20.02
N LEU A 110 7.45 1.60 -20.14
CA LEU A 110 8.47 2.53 -20.65
C LEU A 110 9.72 2.54 -19.77
N LEU A 111 9.55 2.54 -18.45
CA LEU A 111 10.66 2.47 -17.50
C LEU A 111 11.44 1.16 -17.61
N VAL A 112 10.76 0.02 -17.78
CA VAL A 112 11.41 -1.29 -18.01
C VAL A 112 12.18 -1.30 -19.32
N CYS A 113 11.60 -0.80 -20.41
CA CYS A 113 12.28 -0.69 -21.70
C CYS A 113 13.51 0.22 -21.61
N TYR A 114 13.41 1.33 -20.88
CA TYR A 114 14.54 2.22 -20.66
C TYR A 114 15.62 1.58 -19.77
N ALA A 115 15.23 0.84 -18.73
CA ALA A 115 16.15 0.06 -17.89
C ALA A 115 16.89 -1.02 -18.68
N ALA A 116 16.22 -1.62 -19.67
CA ALA A 116 16.83 -2.57 -20.60
C ALA A 116 17.89 -1.93 -21.51
N TYR A 117 17.74 -0.65 -21.83
CA TYR A 117 18.66 0.09 -22.69
C TYR A 117 19.83 0.71 -21.93
N ALA A 118 19.57 1.33 -20.78
CA ALA A 118 20.52 2.20 -20.09
C ALA A 118 21.07 1.63 -18.76
N GLY A 119 20.56 0.50 -18.28
CA GLY A 119 21.00 -0.13 -17.03
C GLY A 119 21.61 -1.51 -17.22
N GLU A 120 22.02 -2.14 -16.12
CA GLU A 120 22.55 -3.51 -16.08
C GLU A 120 21.41 -4.53 -16.08
N PHE A 121 20.66 -4.59 -17.19
CA PHE A 121 19.41 -5.33 -17.26
C PHE A 121 19.59 -6.84 -17.06
N ALA A 122 20.65 -7.42 -17.64
CA ALA A 122 20.95 -8.84 -17.47
C ALA A 122 21.23 -9.18 -16.01
N GLN A 123 21.93 -8.31 -15.27
CA GLN A 123 22.18 -8.49 -13.84
C GLN A 123 20.89 -8.32 -13.02
N GLY A 124 20.03 -7.35 -13.38
CA GLY A 124 18.71 -7.17 -12.76
C GLY A 124 17.80 -8.39 -12.93
N VAL A 125 17.76 -8.97 -14.14
CA VAL A 125 17.03 -10.21 -14.44
C VAL A 125 17.64 -11.37 -13.66
N ALA A 126 18.96 -11.53 -13.66
CA ALA A 126 19.63 -12.59 -12.92
C ALA A 126 19.36 -12.49 -11.41
N TYR A 127 19.36 -11.28 -10.85
CA TYR A 127 19.06 -11.04 -9.45
C TYR A 127 17.63 -11.45 -9.07
N LEU A 128 16.64 -11.16 -9.92
CA LEU A 128 15.23 -11.47 -9.66
C LEU A 128 14.86 -12.93 -9.94
N PHE A 129 15.42 -13.52 -10.99
CA PHE A 129 14.93 -14.79 -11.55
C PHE A 129 15.91 -15.96 -11.45
N THR A 130 17.11 -15.77 -10.89
CA THR A 130 18.00 -16.90 -10.58
C THR A 130 17.66 -17.43 -9.20
N PRO A 131 16.96 -18.58 -9.09
CA PRO A 131 16.59 -19.12 -7.80
C PRO A 131 17.84 -19.65 -7.08
N ASP A 132 18.04 -19.19 -5.85
CA ASP A 132 19.05 -19.73 -4.95
C ASP A 132 18.35 -20.45 -3.80
N LEU A 133 18.23 -21.77 -3.92
CA LEU A 133 17.55 -22.60 -2.93
C LEU A 133 18.25 -22.58 -1.56
N SER A 134 19.54 -22.21 -1.51
CA SER A 134 20.27 -22.08 -0.24
C SER A 134 19.78 -20.89 0.60
N LYS A 135 19.13 -19.91 -0.04
CA LYS A 135 18.53 -18.73 0.61
C LYS A 135 17.10 -18.95 1.09
N ILE A 136 16.50 -20.11 0.78
CA ILE A 136 15.15 -20.42 1.26
C ILE A 136 15.24 -20.85 2.72
N THR A 137 15.12 -19.88 3.62
CA THR A 137 15.00 -20.10 5.06
C THR A 137 13.54 -19.94 5.49
N PRO A 138 13.16 -20.44 6.70
CA PRO A 138 11.85 -20.15 7.27
C PRO A 138 11.54 -18.64 7.29
N ASP A 139 12.52 -17.80 7.64
CA ASP A 139 12.37 -16.35 7.67
C ASP A 139 12.06 -15.76 6.28
N VAL A 140 12.69 -16.26 5.21
CA VAL A 140 12.41 -15.82 3.84
C VAL A 140 11.00 -16.25 3.40
N VAL A 141 10.57 -17.47 3.72
CA VAL A 141 9.21 -17.94 3.41
C VAL A 141 8.19 -17.06 4.12
N LEU A 142 8.44 -16.75 5.38
CA LEU A 142 7.52 -15.96 6.21
C LEU A 142 7.49 -14.48 5.78
N ALA A 143 8.63 -13.91 5.42
CA ALA A 143 8.71 -12.57 4.83
C ALA A 143 7.96 -12.50 3.49
N ALA A 144 8.12 -13.51 2.62
CA ALA A 144 7.40 -13.60 1.35
C ALA A 144 5.88 -13.70 1.55
N MET A 145 5.44 -14.49 2.55
CA MET A 145 4.03 -14.55 2.93
C MET A 145 3.51 -13.20 3.43
N GLY A 146 4.24 -12.53 4.32
CA GLY A 146 3.90 -11.19 4.81
C GLY A 146 3.75 -10.18 3.67
N GLN A 147 4.69 -10.19 2.73
CA GLN A 147 4.64 -9.34 1.54
C GLN A 147 3.41 -9.63 0.67
N ALA A 148 3.05 -10.90 0.47
CA ALA A 148 1.86 -11.28 -0.30
C ALA A 148 0.56 -10.78 0.35
N PHE A 149 0.44 -10.86 1.68
CA PHE A 149 -0.73 -10.32 2.40
C PHE A 149 -0.81 -8.79 2.28
N PHE A 150 0.32 -8.11 2.42
CA PHE A 150 0.38 -6.65 2.35
C PHE A 150 0.09 -6.12 0.94
N SER A 151 0.72 -6.71 -0.09
CA SER A 151 0.55 -6.31 -1.49
C SER A 151 -0.92 -6.41 -1.94
N LEU A 152 -1.61 -7.49 -1.57
CA LEU A 152 -3.02 -7.69 -1.91
C LEU A 152 -4.00 -6.89 -1.03
N GLY A 153 -3.52 -6.18 0.00
CA GLY A 153 -4.37 -5.39 0.89
C GLY A 153 -5.38 -6.22 1.70
N ILE A 154 -5.08 -7.50 1.95
CA ILE A 154 -5.97 -8.39 2.69
C ILE A 154 -5.97 -7.96 4.17
N GLY A 155 -7.15 -7.77 4.76
CA GLY A 155 -7.30 -7.32 6.14
C GLY A 155 -7.38 -5.79 6.29
N ALA A 156 -7.09 -5.00 5.25
CA ALA A 156 -7.16 -3.55 5.31
C ALA A 156 -8.59 -2.96 5.17
N GLY A 157 -9.63 -3.79 5.04
CA GLY A 157 -11.02 -3.37 4.89
C GLY A 157 -11.42 -2.82 3.51
N SER A 158 -10.46 -2.26 2.77
CA SER A 158 -10.67 -1.65 1.45
C SER A 158 -11.25 -2.63 0.42
N VAL A 159 -10.73 -3.86 0.36
CA VAL A 159 -11.25 -4.91 -0.54
C VAL A 159 -12.71 -5.28 -0.21
N MET A 160 -13.09 -5.27 1.07
CA MET A 160 -14.50 -5.49 1.45
C MET A 160 -15.39 -4.33 1.02
N ALA A 161 -14.90 -3.09 1.13
CA ALA A 161 -15.63 -1.92 0.66
C ALA A 161 -15.85 -1.96 -0.85
N TYR A 162 -14.88 -2.40 -1.65
CA TYR A 162 -15.07 -2.59 -3.10
C TYR A 162 -15.93 -3.80 -3.44
N GLY A 163 -15.79 -4.89 -2.68
CA GLY A 163 -16.64 -6.07 -2.82
C GLY A 163 -18.12 -5.73 -2.66
N GLY A 164 -18.45 -4.80 -1.77
CA GLY A 164 -19.82 -4.32 -1.61
C GLY A 164 -20.37 -3.46 -2.76
N TYR A 165 -19.57 -3.16 -3.80
CA TYR A 165 -20.02 -2.50 -5.03
C TYR A 165 -20.13 -3.46 -6.23
N LEU A 166 -19.65 -4.70 -6.10
CA LEU A 166 -19.72 -5.69 -7.17
C LEU A 166 -21.18 -6.06 -7.47
N SER A 167 -21.50 -6.15 -8.77
CA SER A 167 -22.78 -6.73 -9.20
C SER A 167 -22.79 -8.23 -8.94
N LYS A 168 -23.99 -8.80 -8.75
CA LYS A 168 -24.17 -10.22 -8.44
C LYS A 168 -23.73 -11.16 -9.58
N ASP A 169 -23.57 -10.63 -10.79
CA ASP A 169 -23.21 -11.39 -11.99
C ASP A 169 -21.69 -11.54 -12.17
N ILE A 170 -20.88 -10.88 -11.33
CA ILE A 170 -19.41 -10.96 -11.41
C ILE A 170 -18.93 -12.18 -10.62
N SER A 171 -18.12 -13.03 -11.26
CA SER A 171 -17.39 -14.11 -10.59
C SER A 171 -16.32 -13.53 -9.67
N ILE A 172 -16.51 -13.67 -8.35
CA ILE A 172 -15.52 -13.28 -7.34
C ILE A 172 -14.22 -14.10 -7.50
N PRO A 173 -14.25 -15.44 -7.64
CA PRO A 173 -13.02 -16.23 -7.82
C PRO A 173 -12.17 -15.78 -9.02
N CYS A 174 -12.80 -15.57 -10.17
CA CYS A 174 -12.09 -15.09 -11.36
C CYS A 174 -11.50 -13.70 -11.13
N SER A 175 -12.26 -12.79 -10.52
CA SER A 175 -11.80 -11.44 -10.20
C SER A 175 -10.57 -11.44 -9.28
N VAL A 176 -10.56 -12.29 -8.25
CA VAL A 176 -9.43 -12.40 -7.32
C VAL A 176 -8.17 -12.91 -8.03
N LEU A 177 -8.29 -13.89 -8.94
CA LEU A 177 -7.14 -14.38 -9.71
C LEU A 177 -6.55 -13.31 -10.63
N VAL A 178 -7.40 -12.54 -11.30
CA VAL A 178 -6.95 -11.42 -12.16
C VAL A 178 -6.23 -10.36 -11.33
N VAL A 179 -6.78 -9.99 -10.16
CA VAL A 179 -6.16 -9.03 -9.25
C VAL A 179 -4.80 -9.54 -8.76
N ALA A 180 -4.71 -10.78 -8.30
CA ALA A 180 -3.46 -11.35 -7.80
C ALA A 180 -2.38 -11.44 -8.89
N PHE A 181 -2.77 -11.84 -10.11
CA PHE A 181 -1.85 -11.89 -11.24
C PHE A 181 -1.37 -10.49 -11.65
N ALA A 182 -2.27 -9.51 -11.73
CA ALA A 182 -1.93 -8.14 -12.09
C ALA A 182 -0.99 -7.50 -11.05
N ASP A 183 -1.30 -7.66 -9.76
CA ASP A 183 -0.48 -7.18 -8.63
C ASP A 183 0.94 -7.75 -8.69
N THR A 184 1.05 -9.08 -8.81
CA THR A 184 2.34 -9.77 -8.89
C THR A 184 3.13 -9.36 -10.14
N SER A 185 2.46 -9.24 -11.29
CA SER A 185 3.10 -8.84 -12.54
C SER A 185 3.67 -7.43 -12.47
N VAL A 186 2.91 -6.48 -11.89
CA VAL A 186 3.37 -5.11 -11.66
C VAL A 186 4.55 -5.08 -10.70
N ALA A 187 4.54 -5.87 -9.62
CA ALA A 187 5.66 -5.97 -8.69
C ALA A 187 6.94 -6.48 -9.37
N LEU A 188 6.84 -7.51 -10.21
CA LEU A 188 7.98 -8.04 -10.98
C LEU A 188 8.51 -7.02 -12.00
N LEU A 189 7.61 -6.33 -12.71
CA LEU A 189 7.99 -5.27 -13.65
C LEU A 189 8.63 -4.07 -12.92
N ALA A 190 8.16 -3.71 -11.74
CA ALA A 190 8.78 -2.67 -10.91
C ALA A 190 10.20 -3.08 -10.49
N GLY A 191 10.42 -4.34 -10.12
CA GLY A 191 11.75 -4.88 -9.88
C GLY A 191 12.66 -4.70 -11.11
N LEU A 192 12.16 -5.03 -12.30
CA LEU A 192 12.90 -4.86 -13.56
C LEU A 192 13.11 -3.39 -13.97
N ALA A 193 12.29 -2.47 -13.48
CA ALA A 193 12.50 -1.04 -13.69
C ALA A 193 13.52 -0.43 -12.69
N ILE A 194 13.75 -1.07 -11.54
CA ILE A 194 14.57 -0.54 -10.44
C ILE A 194 15.96 -1.17 -10.41
N PHE A 195 16.04 -2.50 -10.31
CA PHE A 195 17.30 -3.21 -10.05
C PHE A 195 18.38 -3.03 -11.12
N PRO A 196 18.07 -2.95 -12.43
CA PRO A 196 19.10 -2.66 -13.43
C PRO A 196 19.86 -1.36 -13.17
N PHE A 197 19.19 -0.33 -12.66
CA PHE A 197 19.83 0.94 -12.32
C PHE A 197 20.62 0.85 -11.01
N VAL A 198 20.09 0.15 -10.01
CA VAL A 198 20.78 -0.09 -8.74
C VAL A 198 22.13 -0.76 -9.00
N PHE A 199 22.17 -1.79 -9.86
CA PHE A 199 23.42 -2.49 -10.18
C PHE A 199 24.35 -1.70 -11.10
N ALA A 200 23.81 -0.98 -12.10
CA ALA A 200 24.62 -0.15 -13.01
C ALA A 200 25.49 0.88 -12.27
N PHE A 201 25.00 1.40 -11.14
CA PHE A 201 25.68 2.42 -10.35
C PHE A 201 26.26 1.89 -9.03
N ALA A 202 26.40 0.57 -8.90
CA ALA A 202 26.92 -0.11 -7.71
C ALA A 202 26.27 0.35 -6.39
N LEU A 203 24.97 0.65 -6.45
CA LEU A 203 24.19 1.08 -5.31
C LEU A 203 23.80 -0.15 -4.50
N GLU A 204 23.85 -0.05 -3.17
CA GLU A 204 23.33 -1.12 -2.32
C GLU A 204 21.80 -1.18 -2.47
N PRO A 205 21.22 -2.39 -2.67
CA PRO A 205 19.78 -2.60 -2.56
C PRO A 205 19.34 -2.34 -1.12
N SER A 206 19.04 -1.08 -0.81
CA SER A 206 18.46 -0.67 0.47
C SER A 206 16.97 -1.02 0.50
N SER A 207 16.36 -1.02 1.68
CA SER A 207 14.93 -1.27 1.87
C SER A 207 14.18 0.00 2.25
N GLY A 208 12.86 -0.01 2.05
CA GLY A 208 11.97 1.06 2.50
C GLY A 208 12.15 2.39 1.75
N PRO A 209 11.79 3.52 2.38
CA PRO A 209 11.87 4.86 1.78
C PRO A 209 13.26 5.24 1.27
N GLY A 210 14.34 4.73 1.90
CA GLY A 210 15.71 5.03 1.50
C GLY A 210 16.03 4.61 0.07
N LEU A 211 15.53 3.47 -0.39
CA LEU A 211 15.73 3.03 -1.77
C LEU A 211 15.14 4.02 -2.77
N ILE A 212 13.91 4.47 -2.50
CA ILE A 212 13.15 5.32 -3.41
C ILE A 212 13.64 6.77 -3.38
N PHE A 213 13.92 7.31 -2.20
CA PHE A 213 14.18 8.74 -2.02
C PHE A 213 15.66 9.09 -1.83
N GLU A 214 16.53 8.13 -1.53
CA GLU A 214 17.98 8.39 -1.43
C GLU A 214 18.75 7.69 -2.56
N THR A 215 18.47 6.42 -2.81
CA THR A 215 19.24 5.61 -3.76
C THR A 215 18.88 5.90 -5.23
N LEU A 216 17.60 5.84 -5.58
CA LEU A 216 17.16 6.03 -6.98
C LEU A 216 17.45 7.41 -7.60
N PRO A 217 17.38 8.54 -6.87
CA PRO A 217 17.76 9.83 -7.42
C PRO A 217 19.22 9.88 -7.88
N ILE A 218 20.12 9.17 -7.20
CA ILE A 218 21.53 9.05 -7.60
C ILE A 218 21.64 8.37 -8.96
N ALA A 219 20.89 7.28 -9.15
CA ALA A 219 20.86 6.57 -10.42
C ALA A 219 20.28 7.45 -11.54
N PHE A 220 19.14 8.10 -11.31
CA PHE A 220 18.55 9.00 -12.30
C PHE A 220 19.47 10.18 -12.64
N GLY A 221 20.24 10.68 -11.69
CA GLY A 221 21.20 11.75 -11.91
C GLY A 221 22.35 11.42 -12.86
N GLN A 222 22.63 10.14 -13.06
CA GLN A 222 23.73 9.63 -13.89
C GLN A 222 23.26 9.10 -15.24
N LEU A 223 21.94 8.94 -15.44
CA LEU A 223 21.37 8.41 -16.67
C LEU A 223 21.23 9.50 -17.74
N PRO A 224 21.53 9.19 -19.03
CA PRO A 224 21.19 10.07 -20.14
C PRO A 224 19.68 10.38 -20.18
N GLY A 225 19.27 11.63 -20.01
CA GLY A 225 17.84 11.98 -19.93
C GLY A 225 17.15 11.50 -18.64
N GLY A 226 17.91 11.21 -17.58
CA GLY A 226 17.40 10.74 -16.31
C GLY A 226 16.41 11.69 -15.62
N GLN A 227 16.39 12.98 -16.00
CA GLN A 227 15.31 13.93 -15.70
C GLN A 227 13.92 13.35 -15.98
N TRP A 228 13.72 12.79 -17.18
CA TRP A 228 12.44 12.26 -17.64
C TRP A 228 12.14 10.91 -17.01
N VAL A 229 13.17 10.09 -16.79
CA VAL A 229 13.05 8.78 -16.14
C VAL A 229 12.61 8.97 -14.69
N GLY A 230 13.28 9.87 -13.95
CA GLY A 230 12.90 10.23 -12.58
C GLY A 230 11.50 10.82 -12.52
N MET A 231 11.15 11.73 -13.44
CA MET A 231 9.81 12.29 -13.52
C MET A 231 8.75 11.19 -13.69
N LEU A 232 8.94 10.28 -14.65
CA LEU A 232 8.02 9.18 -14.91
C LEU A 232 7.91 8.23 -13.71
N PHE A 233 9.04 7.92 -13.06
CA PHE A 233 9.08 7.04 -11.89
C PHE A 233 8.34 7.65 -10.69
N PHE A 234 8.66 8.88 -10.30
CA PHE A 234 7.99 9.52 -9.15
C PHE A 234 6.54 9.89 -9.43
N PHE A 235 6.19 10.21 -10.69
CA PHE A 235 4.80 10.37 -11.10
C PHE A 235 4.04 9.05 -11.02
N LEU A 236 4.66 7.94 -11.43
CA LEU A 236 4.09 6.61 -11.27
C LEU A 236 3.82 6.31 -9.81
N LEU A 237 4.79 6.60 -8.94
CA LEU A 237 4.66 6.38 -7.51
C LEU A 237 3.56 7.27 -6.88
N ALA A 238 3.47 8.54 -7.28
CA ALA A 238 2.40 9.46 -6.84
C ALA A 238 1.02 8.98 -7.30
N GLY A 239 0.92 8.48 -8.53
CA GLY A 239 -0.30 7.91 -9.09
C GLY A 239 -0.73 6.61 -8.41
N ALA A 240 0.22 5.74 -8.08
CA ALA A 240 -0.06 4.55 -7.28
C ALA A 240 -0.55 4.98 -5.88
N ALA A 241 0.13 5.94 -5.25
CA ALA A 241 -0.23 6.45 -3.94
C ALA A 241 -1.63 7.08 -3.90
N ILE A 242 -2.02 7.85 -4.92
CA ILE A 242 -3.37 8.42 -4.97
C ILE A 242 -4.41 7.31 -5.04
N THR A 243 -4.21 6.26 -5.85
CA THR A 243 -5.22 5.18 -5.95
C THR A 243 -5.42 4.44 -4.63
N THR A 244 -4.37 4.22 -3.86
CA THR A 244 -4.43 3.64 -2.51
C THR A 244 -5.16 4.57 -1.53
N ALA A 245 -4.83 5.86 -1.52
CA ALA A 245 -5.47 6.85 -0.65
C ALA A 245 -6.97 7.00 -0.94
N LEU A 246 -7.36 6.97 -2.22
CA LEU A 246 -8.77 6.99 -2.65
C LEU A 246 -9.53 5.76 -2.11
N SER A 247 -8.91 4.59 -2.14
CA SER A 247 -9.47 3.34 -1.60
C SER A 247 -9.72 3.41 -0.09
N MET A 248 -8.73 3.90 0.66
CA MET A 248 -8.81 4.06 2.10
C MET A 248 -9.89 5.08 2.49
N LEU A 249 -9.94 6.24 1.82
CA LEU A 249 -10.98 7.24 2.03
C LEU A 249 -12.37 6.71 1.70
N GLU A 250 -12.54 5.99 0.59
CA GLU A 250 -13.83 5.44 0.19
C GLU A 250 -14.40 4.50 1.25
N CYS A 251 -13.54 3.68 1.89
CA CYS A 251 -13.95 2.79 2.98
C CYS A 251 -14.61 3.58 4.13
N LEU A 252 -14.00 4.69 4.53
CA LEU A 252 -14.50 5.54 5.61
C LEU A 252 -15.76 6.30 5.20
N VAL A 253 -15.75 6.87 3.99
CA VAL A 253 -16.86 7.66 3.45
C VAL A 253 -18.10 6.81 3.31
N ARG A 254 -17.96 5.60 2.74
CA ARG A 254 -19.06 4.65 2.59
C ARG A 254 -19.68 4.29 3.93
N PHE A 255 -18.86 4.00 4.94
CA PHE A 255 -19.38 3.70 6.26
C PHE A 255 -20.20 4.86 6.83
N LEU A 256 -19.69 6.10 6.74
CA LEU A 256 -20.39 7.26 7.25
C LEU A 256 -21.69 7.55 6.49
N THR A 257 -21.70 7.40 5.16
CA THR A 257 -22.91 7.57 4.36
C THR A 257 -23.95 6.49 4.64
N ASP A 258 -23.53 5.22 4.73
CA ASP A 258 -24.44 4.08 4.92
C ASP A 258 -24.98 4.02 6.36
N ARG A 259 -24.16 4.37 7.36
CA ARG A 259 -24.52 4.25 8.78
C ARG A 259 -25.27 5.47 9.33
N TYR A 260 -24.88 6.67 8.90
CA TYR A 260 -25.37 7.93 9.44
C TYR A 260 -26.15 8.78 8.43
N GLU A 261 -26.33 8.29 7.20
CA GLU A 261 -27.13 8.95 6.14
C GLU A 261 -26.71 10.40 5.84
N ILE A 262 -25.45 10.74 6.14
CA ILE A 262 -24.91 12.07 5.83
C ILE A 262 -24.48 12.16 4.37
N SER A 263 -24.44 13.38 3.82
CA SER A 263 -23.98 13.61 2.46
C SER A 263 -22.53 13.15 2.25
N ARG A 264 -22.23 12.63 1.05
CA ARG A 264 -20.88 12.15 0.67
C ARG A 264 -19.80 13.20 0.88
N ILE A 265 -20.09 14.47 0.58
CA ILE A 265 -19.17 15.59 0.81
C ILE A 265 -18.86 15.71 2.30
N LYS A 266 -19.89 15.72 3.17
CA LYS A 266 -19.72 15.81 4.62
C LYS A 266 -18.94 14.62 5.18
N ALA A 267 -19.27 13.40 4.74
CA ALA A 267 -18.54 12.19 5.10
C ALA A 267 -17.05 12.29 4.69
N THR A 268 -16.77 12.77 3.47
CA THR A 268 -15.41 12.93 2.96
C THR A 268 -14.61 13.94 3.79
N VAL A 269 -15.20 15.10 4.12
CA VAL A 269 -14.55 16.10 4.96
C VAL A 269 -14.26 15.54 6.35
N ILE A 270 -15.22 14.87 6.98
CA ILE A 270 -15.01 14.25 8.31
C ILE A 270 -13.88 13.22 8.27
N SER A 271 -13.90 12.30 7.30
CA SER A 271 -12.88 11.26 7.16
C SER A 271 -11.50 11.85 6.87
N ALA A 272 -11.42 12.76 5.89
CA ALA A 272 -10.16 13.37 5.49
C ALA A 272 -9.58 14.25 6.60
N THR A 273 -10.39 15.08 7.26
CA THR A 273 -9.91 15.92 8.38
C THR A 273 -9.52 15.08 9.58
N GLY A 274 -10.28 14.02 9.91
CA GLY A 274 -9.93 13.13 11.01
C GLY A 274 -8.58 12.44 10.80
N SER A 275 -8.36 11.85 9.62
CA SER A 275 -7.06 11.28 9.25
C SER A 275 -5.98 12.36 9.14
N ALA A 276 -6.32 13.55 8.62
CA ALA A 276 -5.40 14.67 8.48
C ALA A 276 -4.82 15.07 9.84
N THR A 277 -5.68 15.25 10.85
CA THR A 277 -5.29 15.64 12.21
C THR A 277 -4.38 14.61 12.85
N LEU A 278 -4.68 13.31 12.70
CA LEU A 278 -3.81 12.25 13.21
C LEU A 278 -2.45 12.25 12.49
N GLY A 279 -2.46 12.35 11.17
CA GLY A 279 -1.24 12.26 10.36
C GLY A 279 -0.38 13.52 10.38
N LEU A 280 -0.87 14.66 10.85
CA LEU A 280 -0.01 15.82 11.15
C LEU A 280 1.05 15.45 12.21
N GLY A 281 0.69 14.65 13.20
CA GLY A 281 1.66 14.11 14.16
C GLY A 281 2.74 13.27 13.49
N ALA A 282 2.36 12.43 12.52
CA ALA A 282 3.30 11.62 11.74
C ALA A 282 4.16 12.47 10.79
N ALA A 283 3.59 13.49 10.14
CA ALA A 283 4.32 14.41 9.26
C ALA A 283 5.38 15.22 10.02
N LEU A 284 5.08 15.60 11.26
CA LEU A 284 5.99 16.34 12.14
C LEU A 284 7.01 15.44 12.84
N SER A 285 6.83 14.12 12.84
CA SER A 285 7.75 13.18 13.51
C SER A 285 9.09 13.00 12.81
N PHE A 286 9.25 13.57 11.61
CA PHE A 286 10.54 13.69 10.92
C PHE A 286 11.27 15.00 11.23
N ASN A 287 10.65 15.91 11.99
CA ASN A 287 11.16 17.26 12.25
C ASN A 287 10.89 17.73 13.69
N LEU A 288 9.86 18.53 13.94
CA LEU A 288 9.57 19.13 15.26
C LEU A 288 9.32 18.08 16.34
N LEU A 289 8.80 16.92 15.96
CA LEU A 289 8.48 15.81 16.87
C LEU A 289 9.46 14.63 16.70
N SER A 290 10.65 14.83 16.11
CA SER A 290 11.64 13.75 15.92
C SER A 290 12.08 13.10 17.23
N GLU A 291 12.19 13.89 18.29
CA GLU A 291 12.56 13.42 19.64
C GLU A 291 11.36 12.87 20.43
N PHE A 292 10.13 13.09 19.94
CA PHE A 292 8.93 12.60 20.61
C PHE A 292 8.69 11.12 20.29
N LYS A 293 9.17 10.25 21.19
CA LYS A 293 9.05 8.79 21.13
C LYS A 293 8.13 8.30 22.25
N PRO A 294 6.80 8.28 22.05
CA PRO A 294 5.83 8.17 23.14
C PRO A 294 5.85 6.82 23.86
N LEU A 295 6.32 5.76 23.20
CA LEU A 295 6.40 4.41 23.76
C LEU A 295 7.86 3.99 24.03
N SER A 296 8.76 4.96 24.25
CA SER A 296 10.18 4.68 24.43
C SER A 296 10.51 3.83 25.66
N PHE A 297 9.58 3.73 26.61
CA PHE A 297 9.65 2.88 27.79
C PHE A 297 9.46 1.38 27.51
N ILE A 298 9.11 1.01 26.26
CA ILE A 298 9.03 -0.38 25.81
C ILE A 298 10.18 -0.62 24.82
N ASP A 299 11.03 -1.61 25.08
CA ASP A 299 12.27 -1.84 24.31
C ASP A 299 12.04 -1.94 22.79
N ILE A 300 11.00 -2.65 22.36
CA ILE A 300 10.66 -2.78 20.92
C ILE A 300 10.24 -1.46 20.26
N PHE A 301 9.82 -0.47 21.06
CA PHE A 301 9.36 0.84 20.61
C PHE A 301 10.30 1.98 21.01
N ALA A 302 11.44 1.67 21.64
CA ALA A 302 12.41 2.63 22.17
C ALA A 302 12.78 3.74 21.17
N ASN A 303 12.93 3.38 19.90
CA ASN A 303 13.37 4.27 18.83
C ASN A 303 12.28 4.68 17.84
N LYS A 304 11.02 4.25 18.03
CA LYS A 304 9.95 4.52 17.07
C LYS A 304 9.35 5.90 17.29
N THR A 305 9.34 6.70 16.23
CA THR A 305 8.61 7.97 16.17
C THR A 305 7.10 7.74 16.04
N LEU A 306 6.29 8.79 16.07
CA LEU A 306 4.84 8.65 15.87
C LEU A 306 4.49 8.06 14.49
N PHE A 307 5.22 8.43 13.44
CA PHE A 307 5.08 7.79 12.12
C PHE A 307 5.36 6.29 12.20
N ASP A 308 6.50 5.90 12.80
CA ASP A 308 6.91 4.49 12.88
C ASP A 308 5.93 3.65 13.71
N LEU A 309 5.34 4.23 14.75
CA LEU A 309 4.33 3.57 15.56
C LEU A 309 3.03 3.36 14.81
N MET A 310 2.59 4.34 14.02
CA MET A 310 1.40 4.21 13.18
C MET A 310 1.59 3.17 12.08
N ASP A 311 2.73 3.22 11.39
CA ASP A 311 3.08 2.25 10.35
C ASP A 311 3.15 0.84 10.93
N TYR A 312 3.90 0.65 12.03
CA TYR A 312 4.02 -0.64 12.70
C TYR A 312 2.66 -1.16 13.22
N ALA A 313 1.85 -0.32 13.87
CA ALA A 313 0.55 -0.73 14.37
C ALA A 313 -0.35 -1.21 13.23
N VAL A 314 -0.35 -0.51 12.09
CA VAL A 314 -1.19 -0.88 10.95
C VAL A 314 -0.64 -2.12 10.24
N ALA A 315 0.61 -2.06 9.78
CA ALA A 315 1.20 -3.06 8.90
C ALA A 315 1.49 -4.38 9.62
N ASN A 316 2.02 -4.33 10.84
CA ASN A 316 2.48 -5.53 11.56
C ASN A 316 1.43 -6.12 12.49
N ILE A 317 0.48 -5.32 12.98
CA ILE A 317 -0.51 -5.78 13.98
C ILE A 317 -1.92 -5.80 13.40
N MET A 318 -2.48 -4.64 13.04
CA MET A 318 -3.91 -4.52 12.76
C MET A 318 -4.32 -5.24 11.48
N ILE A 319 -3.55 -5.12 10.39
CA ILE A 319 -3.83 -5.80 9.12
C ILE A 319 -3.77 -7.33 9.29
N PRO A 320 -2.67 -7.93 9.81
CA PRO A 320 -2.62 -9.38 10.02
C PRO A 320 -3.68 -9.87 10.99
N LEU A 321 -3.94 -9.14 12.08
CA LEU A 321 -4.98 -9.50 13.05
C LEU A 321 -6.36 -9.51 12.40
N ASN A 322 -6.70 -8.45 11.64
CA ASN A 322 -7.99 -8.38 10.97
C ASN A 322 -8.11 -9.44 9.87
N ALA A 323 -7.03 -9.72 9.13
CA ALA A 323 -6.99 -10.80 8.15
C ALA A 323 -7.25 -12.17 8.81
N LEU A 324 -6.63 -12.46 9.96
CA LEU A 324 -6.86 -13.68 10.72
C LEU A 324 -8.33 -13.79 11.14
N LEU A 325 -8.90 -12.72 11.68
CA LEU A 325 -10.29 -12.69 12.09
C LEU A 325 -11.25 -12.90 10.91
N ILE A 326 -10.98 -12.28 9.75
CA ILE A 326 -11.76 -12.48 8.52
C ILE A 326 -11.70 -13.93 8.06
N VAL A 327 -10.51 -14.54 8.03
CA VAL A 327 -10.32 -15.93 7.60
C VAL A 327 -11.03 -16.89 8.55
N LEU A 328 -10.90 -16.70 9.87
CA LEU A 328 -11.60 -17.52 10.86
C LEU A 328 -13.13 -17.34 10.77
N PHE A 329 -13.59 -16.11 10.59
CA PHE A 329 -15.02 -15.83 10.44
C PHE A 329 -15.59 -16.48 9.18
N CYS A 330 -14.89 -16.37 8.04
CA CYS A 330 -15.29 -16.98 6.77
C CYS A 330 -15.24 -18.51 6.82
N GLY A 331 -14.17 -19.09 7.38
CA GLY A 331 -13.96 -20.53 7.42
C GLY A 331 -14.87 -21.25 8.41
N TRP A 332 -15.13 -20.66 9.59
CA TRP A 332 -15.73 -21.38 10.72
C TRP A 332 -17.04 -20.80 11.23
N VAL A 333 -17.38 -19.55 10.92
CA VAL A 333 -18.56 -18.88 11.52
C VAL A 333 -19.68 -18.65 10.50
N ILE A 334 -19.34 -18.26 9.26
CA ILE A 334 -20.34 -18.09 8.21
C ILE A 334 -20.81 -19.47 7.72
N PRO A 335 -22.14 -19.70 7.60
CA PRO A 335 -22.65 -20.94 7.01
C PRO A 335 -22.06 -21.20 5.62
N THR A 336 -21.54 -22.41 5.41
CA THR A 336 -20.85 -22.80 4.17
C THR A 336 -21.74 -22.61 2.92
N SER A 337 -23.06 -22.73 3.05
CA SER A 337 -24.01 -22.46 1.97
C SER A 337 -23.97 -21.00 1.48
N ILE A 338 -23.83 -20.04 2.39
CA ILE A 338 -23.73 -18.61 2.05
C ILE A 338 -22.44 -18.35 1.28
N VAL A 339 -21.33 -18.90 1.77
CA VAL A 339 -20.02 -18.76 1.12
C VAL A 339 -19.99 -19.44 -0.25
N LYS A 340 -20.57 -20.64 -0.34
CA LYS A 340 -20.68 -21.38 -1.61
C LYS A 340 -21.54 -20.64 -2.64
N ASN A 341 -22.59 -19.94 -2.22
CA ASN A 341 -23.41 -19.13 -3.11
C ASN A 341 -22.69 -17.89 -3.68
N GLN A 342 -21.53 -17.51 -3.12
CA GLN A 342 -20.68 -16.47 -3.69
C GLN A 342 -19.73 -17.02 -4.78
N PHE A 343 -19.61 -18.33 -4.91
CA PHE A 343 -18.94 -18.96 -6.04
C PHE A 343 -19.93 -19.10 -7.20
N SER A 344 -19.50 -18.71 -8.40
CA SER A 344 -20.26 -18.93 -9.63
C SER A 344 -20.57 -20.43 -9.79
N ILE A 345 -21.70 -20.76 -10.44
CA ILE A 345 -22.14 -22.15 -10.68
C ILE A 345 -21.04 -23.01 -11.34
N ASN A 346 -20.20 -22.39 -12.18
CA ASN A 346 -19.09 -23.04 -12.89
C ASN A 346 -17.84 -23.31 -12.02
N ASP A 347 -17.71 -22.68 -10.84
CA ASP A 347 -16.51 -22.77 -9.99
C ASP A 347 -16.69 -23.72 -8.79
N SER A 348 -17.74 -24.55 -8.80
CA SER A 348 -18.13 -25.38 -7.66
C SER A 348 -17.10 -26.47 -7.28
N SER A 349 -16.24 -26.88 -8.22
CA SER A 349 -15.15 -27.85 -7.98
C SER A 349 -13.98 -27.27 -7.20
N LEU A 350 -13.72 -25.96 -7.32
CA LEU A 350 -12.63 -25.26 -6.61
C LEU A 350 -13.02 -24.86 -5.19
N PHE A 351 -14.31 -24.90 -4.86
CA PHE A 351 -14.83 -24.48 -3.57
C PHE A 351 -14.29 -25.31 -2.41
N SER A 352 -14.30 -26.64 -2.51
CA SER A 352 -13.86 -27.51 -1.41
C SER A 352 -12.35 -27.38 -1.11
N PRO A 353 -11.45 -27.40 -2.11
CA PRO A 353 -10.04 -27.08 -1.89
C PRO A 353 -9.83 -25.69 -1.27
N TRP A 354 -10.48 -24.66 -1.81
CA TRP A 354 -10.39 -23.30 -1.28
C TRP A 354 -10.87 -23.19 0.17
N LEU A 355 -11.98 -23.82 0.52
CA LEU A 355 -12.51 -23.80 1.88
C LEU A 355 -11.55 -24.45 2.87
N ASN A 356 -10.88 -25.54 2.47
CA ASN A 356 -9.85 -26.18 3.29
C ASN A 356 -8.62 -25.28 3.48
N LEU A 357 -8.21 -24.56 2.43
CA LEU A 357 -7.14 -23.55 2.54
C LEU A 357 -7.52 -22.46 3.54
N ILE A 358 -8.75 -21.93 3.45
CA ILE A 358 -9.26 -20.89 4.38
C ILE A 358 -9.40 -21.42 5.81
N LYS A 359 -9.82 -22.67 6.01
CA LYS A 359 -10.03 -23.22 7.35
C LYS A 359 -8.74 -23.56 8.09
N PHE A 360 -7.71 -24.01 7.37
CA PHE A 360 -6.53 -24.61 7.98
C PHE A 360 -5.22 -23.90 7.62
N ILE A 361 -4.96 -23.67 6.33
CA ILE A 361 -3.65 -23.15 5.88
C ILE A 361 -3.55 -21.63 6.10
N ALA A 362 -4.56 -20.87 5.69
CA ALA A 362 -4.56 -19.42 5.82
C ALA A 362 -4.44 -18.94 7.28
N PRO A 363 -5.15 -19.52 8.28
CA PRO A 363 -4.97 -19.12 9.68
C PRO A 363 -3.55 -19.35 10.18
N ILE A 364 -2.95 -20.50 9.87
CA ILE A 364 -1.58 -20.82 10.28
C ILE A 364 -0.61 -19.82 9.65
N GLY A 365 -0.79 -19.52 8.35
CA GLY A 365 0.05 -18.56 7.65
C GLY A 365 -0.05 -17.14 8.22
N VAL A 366 -1.25 -16.65 8.48
CA VAL A 366 -1.45 -15.32 9.06
C VAL A 366 -0.94 -15.26 10.50
N ILE A 367 -1.13 -16.31 11.31
CA ILE A 367 -0.57 -16.39 12.66
C ILE A 367 0.95 -16.32 12.61
N ALA A 368 1.59 -17.05 11.69
CA ALA A 368 3.04 -17.03 11.54
C ALA A 368 3.55 -15.62 11.16
N VAL A 369 2.89 -14.95 10.21
CA VAL A 369 3.20 -13.56 9.85
C VAL A 369 3.01 -12.61 11.04
N LEU A 370 1.94 -12.78 11.82
CA LEU A 370 1.67 -11.94 12.99
C LEU A 370 2.72 -12.14 14.09
N VAL A 371 3.16 -13.38 14.33
CA VAL A 371 4.20 -13.69 15.34
C VAL A 371 5.56 -13.12 14.96
N ILE A 372 5.87 -13.02 13.66
CA ILE A 372 7.15 -12.49 13.16
C ILE A 372 7.12 -10.97 13.02
N GLY A 373 5.94 -10.42 12.74
CA GLY A 373 5.73 -8.99 12.69
C GLY A 373 5.78 -8.32 14.07
N LEU A 374 5.56 -9.09 15.14
CA LEU A 374 5.69 -8.71 16.55
C LEU A 374 7.14 -8.83 17.05
#